data_AF-A0A9W9ZMC1-F1
#
_entry.id   AF-A0A9W9ZMC1-F1
#
_cell.length_a   1.000
_cell.length_b   1.000
_cell.length_c   1.000
_cell.angle_alpha   90.00
_cell.angle_beta   90.00
_cell.angle_gamma   90.00
#
_symmetry.space_group_name_H-M   'P 1'
#
loop_
_entity.id
_entity.type
_entity.pdbx_description
1 polymer ?
#
loop_
_entity_poly.entity_id
_entity_poly.type
_entity_poly.pdbx_seq_one_letter_code
_entity_poly.pdbx_strand_id
1 'polypeptide(L)'
;MPDGFPSLSQLRTDKFDYNINKNRVTVTADLEDPVNLLGEGMTVHDVQMTFKYDKNRPGGKWRFNAEGKWRQGNMTATVKIEESKIGDHHTMVAAADRLNVYEVASGLSEKKSIEHAGMNVDTLKELTLKNVEMYSVFKGNDDYVFMISGDPLLTDTHSSDCKVFIRKMPGKKSVFSVLLEFEHDLPSRALLKLVSDDLFKIPFINHLIAKTRVFRKTRTNFGFVASTGDVDKLPLKSFGEGILADELQSHISKGLTLLLPFRLGSEDQKPVKVAVVVNPPLVKFVTSRHEQVSVAQTLKALSPSARIRVLPHGFPELSSVNINHFSYNIDQETFTVHAKVPETFAVIPGMLNVSDTDVTFRHRVGDEFNTWSFEGHGFSELGGAKANITLKTEDETKVVFITGKPRRCR
;
A
#
# COMPACT_ATOMS: atom_id res chain seq x y z
N MET A 1 7.36 8.15 30.84
CA MET A 1 7.85 8.86 29.63
C MET A 1 7.25 8.18 28.41
N PRO A 2 7.02 8.90 27.30
CA PRO A 2 6.69 8.30 26.01
C PRO A 2 7.71 7.25 25.60
N ASP A 3 7.27 6.18 24.93
CA ASP A 3 8.18 5.29 24.21
C ASP A 3 8.95 6.08 23.14
N GLY A 4 10.24 5.79 22.95
CA GLY A 4 11.10 6.54 22.03
C GLY A 4 11.65 7.86 22.58
N PHE A 5 11.26 8.27 23.79
CA PHE A 5 11.88 9.36 24.54
C PHE A 5 12.92 8.79 25.54
N PRO A 6 14.07 9.46 25.76
CA PRO A 6 15.03 9.02 26.76
C PRO A 6 14.41 8.89 28.15
N SER A 7 14.91 7.95 28.95
CA SER A 7 14.49 7.84 30.35
C SER A 7 14.84 9.11 31.13
N LEU A 8 14.06 9.47 32.15
CA LEU A 8 14.35 10.65 32.98
C LEU A 8 15.77 10.64 33.57
N SER A 9 16.31 9.46 33.88
CA SER A 9 17.68 9.28 34.38
C SER A 9 18.77 9.59 33.36
N GLN A 10 18.44 9.61 32.06
CA GLN A 10 19.38 9.92 30.97
C GLN A 10 19.33 11.40 30.57
N LEU A 11 18.34 12.15 31.06
CA LEU A 11 18.16 13.55 30.72
C LEU A 11 18.90 14.43 31.72
N ARG A 12 19.43 15.53 31.21
CA ARG A 12 19.99 16.61 32.02
C ARG A 12 19.20 17.89 31.77
N THR A 13 19.11 18.72 32.78
CA THR A 13 18.28 19.93 32.77
C THR A 13 19.15 21.15 33.00
N ASP A 14 19.09 22.12 32.10
CA ASP A 14 19.69 23.44 32.29
C ASP A 14 18.88 24.25 33.31
N LYS A 15 17.54 24.13 33.26
CA LYS A 15 16.62 24.85 34.13
C LYS A 15 15.48 23.95 34.58
N PHE A 16 15.07 24.12 35.83
CA PHE A 16 13.97 23.37 36.43
C PHE A 16 13.13 24.30 37.32
N ASP A 17 11.81 24.25 37.15
CA ASP A 17 10.84 25.02 37.93
C ASP A 17 9.59 24.17 38.24
N TYR A 18 8.92 24.46 39.36
CA TYR A 18 7.69 23.78 39.75
C TYR A 18 6.74 24.70 40.51
N ASN A 19 5.44 24.48 40.31
CA ASN A 19 4.37 25.18 40.99
C ASN A 19 3.34 24.19 41.53
N ILE A 20 2.95 24.37 42.79
CA ILE A 20 1.92 23.58 43.47
C ILE A 20 0.74 24.49 43.78
N ASN A 21 -0.42 24.19 43.20
CA ASN A 21 -1.66 24.89 43.47
C ASN A 21 -2.75 23.90 43.90
N LYS A 22 -3.06 23.89 45.20
CA LYS A 22 -3.98 22.95 45.84
C LYS A 22 -3.61 21.49 45.53
N ASN A 23 -4.42 20.83 44.71
CA ASN A 23 -4.32 19.43 44.32
C ASN A 23 -3.65 19.24 42.95
N ARG A 24 -3.04 20.29 42.39
CA ARG A 24 -2.36 20.27 41.10
C ARG A 24 -0.90 20.64 41.24
N VAL A 25 -0.03 19.89 40.55
CA VAL A 25 1.40 20.18 40.45
C VAL A 25 1.73 20.42 38.98
N THR A 26 2.44 21.49 38.67
CA THR A 26 3.03 21.72 37.34
C THR A 26 4.54 21.80 37.49
N VAL A 27 5.28 21.04 36.70
CA VAL A 27 6.74 21.05 36.64
C VAL A 27 7.14 21.40 35.21
N THR A 28 8.10 22.31 35.05
CA THR A 28 8.68 22.71 33.77
C THR A 28 10.19 22.54 33.82
N ALA A 29 10.78 21.95 32.79
CA ALA A 29 12.21 21.74 32.71
C ALA A 29 12.72 22.04 31.30
N ASP A 30 13.78 22.84 31.20
CA ASP A 30 14.52 23.05 29.96
C ASP A 30 15.70 22.08 29.98
N LEU A 31 15.81 21.23 28.94
CA LEU A 31 16.81 20.19 28.85
C LEU A 31 18.11 20.71 28.25
N GLU A 32 19.23 20.10 28.67
CA GLU A 32 20.51 20.27 28.00
C GLU A 32 20.42 19.76 26.55
N ASP A 33 20.99 20.54 25.64
CA ASP A 33 21.06 20.19 24.22
C ASP A 33 22.21 19.21 23.90
N PRO A 34 22.03 18.30 22.92
CA PRO A 34 20.79 17.93 22.25
C PRO A 34 20.09 16.73 22.91
N VAL A 35 18.80 16.57 22.61
CA VAL A 35 18.00 15.41 23.03
C VAL A 35 17.75 14.50 21.83
N ASN A 36 18.24 13.26 21.92
CA ASN A 36 18.04 12.25 20.88
C ASN A 36 16.73 11.49 21.12
N LEU A 37 15.84 11.55 20.13
CA LEU A 37 14.60 10.78 20.05
C LEU A 37 14.75 9.66 19.01
N LEU A 38 13.85 8.67 19.04
CA LEU A 38 13.78 7.60 18.03
C LEU A 38 15.07 6.77 17.91
N GLY A 39 15.74 6.47 19.02
CA GLY A 39 17.00 5.72 18.99
C GLY A 39 18.07 6.44 18.15
N GLU A 40 18.18 7.76 18.32
CA GLU A 40 19.07 8.69 17.58
C GLU A 40 18.61 9.04 16.15
N GLY A 41 17.44 8.57 15.72
CA GLY A 41 16.86 8.95 14.42
C GLY A 41 16.47 10.43 14.33
N MET A 42 16.26 11.12 15.46
CA MET A 42 15.88 12.53 15.47
C MET A 42 16.54 13.28 16.62
N THR A 43 17.32 14.31 16.30
CA THR A 43 18.05 15.14 17.28
C THR A 43 17.34 16.47 17.47
N VAL A 44 16.77 16.69 18.66
CA VAL A 44 15.97 17.88 18.99
C VAL A 44 16.76 18.79 19.92
N HIS A 45 16.65 20.08 19.67
CA HIS A 45 17.28 21.18 20.40
C HIS A 45 16.23 22.03 21.13
N ASP A 46 16.67 22.86 22.06
CA ASP A 46 15.85 23.81 22.82
C ASP A 46 14.65 23.08 23.49
N VAL A 47 14.86 21.87 24.03
CA VAL A 47 13.73 21.03 24.48
C VAL A 47 13.21 21.50 25.83
N GLN A 48 11.96 21.94 25.86
CA GLN A 48 11.22 22.25 27.06
C GLN A 48 10.19 21.15 27.36
N MET A 49 10.21 20.63 28.58
CA MET A 49 9.29 19.63 29.09
C MET A 49 8.33 20.23 30.12
N THR A 50 7.08 19.78 30.11
CA THR A 50 6.06 20.14 31.10
C THR A 50 5.34 18.91 31.63
N PHE A 51 5.36 18.72 32.95
CA PHE A 51 4.59 17.70 33.64
C PHE A 51 3.46 18.34 34.46
N LYS A 52 2.24 17.83 34.36
CA LYS A 52 1.07 18.32 35.12
C LYS A 52 0.38 17.18 35.84
N TYR A 53 0.36 17.21 37.17
CA TYR A 53 -0.40 16.27 38.00
C TYR A 53 -1.72 16.89 38.44
N ASP A 54 -2.81 16.14 38.39
CA ASP A 54 -4.09 16.52 39.00
C ASP A 54 -4.62 15.40 39.89
N LYS A 55 -4.58 15.61 41.22
CA LYS A 55 -5.04 14.67 42.25
C LYS A 55 -6.56 14.52 42.26
N ASN A 56 -7.32 15.44 41.65
CA ASN A 56 -8.78 15.37 41.59
C ASN A 56 -9.29 14.39 40.52
N ARG A 57 -8.40 13.81 39.70
CA ARG A 57 -8.74 12.74 38.76
C ARG A 57 -8.64 11.38 39.45
N PRO A 58 -9.50 10.39 39.11
CA PRO A 58 -9.39 9.04 39.64
C PRO A 58 -7.97 8.49 39.48
N GLY A 59 -7.34 8.11 40.60
CA GLY A 59 -5.96 7.59 40.65
C GLY A 59 -4.83 8.62 40.58
N GLY A 60 -5.12 9.92 40.40
CA GLY A 60 -4.10 10.97 40.22
C GLY A 60 -3.29 10.76 38.93
N LYS A 61 -3.61 11.50 37.87
CA LYS A 61 -2.95 11.31 36.56
C LYS A 61 -1.92 12.42 36.31
N TRP A 62 -0.68 12.02 36.01
CA TRP A 62 0.31 12.90 35.41
C TRP A 62 0.04 13.05 33.92
N ARG A 63 0.18 14.27 33.42
CA ARG A 63 0.19 14.61 31.99
C ARG A 63 1.57 15.10 31.60
N PHE A 64 2.01 14.75 30.41
CA PHE A 64 3.31 15.12 29.90
C PHE A 64 3.17 15.83 28.55
N ASN A 65 3.92 16.91 28.36
CA ASN A 65 4.17 17.51 27.05
C ASN A 65 5.64 17.89 26.93
N ALA A 66 6.17 17.86 25.71
CA ALA A 66 7.47 18.47 25.40
C ALA A 66 7.41 19.23 24.08
N GLU A 67 8.19 20.28 23.97
CA GLU A 67 8.37 21.05 22.74
C GLU A 67 9.85 21.30 22.50
N GLY A 68 10.29 21.26 21.25
CA GLY A 68 11.66 21.56 20.87
C GLY A 68 11.79 21.78 19.37
N LYS A 69 13.02 22.00 18.90
CA LYS A 69 13.34 22.25 17.50
C LYS A 69 14.19 21.11 16.94
N TRP A 70 13.65 20.39 15.97
CA TRP A 70 14.43 19.44 15.21
C TRP A 70 15.11 20.14 14.04
N ARG A 71 16.42 19.94 13.92
CA ARG A 71 17.22 20.44 12.79
C ARG A 71 17.65 19.26 11.93
N GLN A 72 17.36 19.31 10.64
CA GLN A 72 17.81 18.33 9.65
C GLN A 72 18.38 19.09 8.45
N GLY A 73 19.70 19.05 8.26
CA GLY A 73 20.36 19.89 7.26
C GLY A 73 20.07 21.38 7.51
N ASN A 74 19.51 22.06 6.50
CA ASN A 74 19.11 23.47 6.60
C ASN A 74 17.66 23.68 7.07
N MET A 75 16.93 22.60 7.37
CA MET A 75 15.54 22.66 7.83
C MET A 75 15.48 22.75 9.35
N THR A 76 14.52 23.54 9.86
CA THR A 76 14.11 23.51 11.27
C THR A 76 12.62 23.19 11.34
N ALA A 77 12.25 22.24 12.19
CA ALA A 77 10.86 21.86 12.47
C ALA A 77 10.57 22.02 13.96
N THR A 78 9.39 22.51 14.30
CA THR A 78 8.94 22.52 15.70
C THR A 78 8.35 21.15 16.01
N VAL A 79 8.94 20.45 16.97
CA VAL A 79 8.51 19.15 17.45
C VAL A 79 7.73 19.33 18.74
N LYS A 80 6.55 18.73 18.80
CA LYS A 80 5.72 18.65 20.00
C LYS A 80 5.43 17.19 20.31
N ILE A 81 5.58 16.83 21.57
CA ILE A 81 5.19 15.52 22.07
C ILE A 81 4.03 15.73 23.02
N GLU A 82 2.90 15.11 22.71
CA GLU A 82 1.66 15.25 23.47
C GLU A 82 1.07 13.88 23.80
N GLU A 83 0.24 13.83 24.85
CA GLU A 83 -0.60 12.67 25.10
C GLU A 83 -1.54 12.45 23.91
N SER A 84 -1.68 11.20 23.47
CA SER A 84 -2.61 10.87 22.41
C SER A 84 -4.05 11.21 22.81
N LYS A 85 -4.80 11.75 21.85
CA LYS A 85 -6.25 11.96 22.00
C LYS A 85 -7.04 10.64 21.95
N ILE A 86 -6.40 9.54 21.52
CA ILE A 86 -7.04 8.25 21.30
C ILE A 86 -6.18 7.15 21.95
N GLY A 87 -6.53 6.73 23.16
CA GLY A 87 -5.84 5.65 23.89
C GLY A 87 -4.68 6.13 24.77
N ASP A 88 -4.06 5.20 25.50
CA ASP A 88 -2.99 5.49 26.46
C ASP A 88 -1.60 5.37 25.82
N HIS A 89 -1.31 6.20 24.81
CA HIS A 89 0.03 6.37 24.24
C HIS A 89 0.35 7.86 24.04
N HIS A 90 1.58 8.17 23.65
CA HIS A 90 1.97 9.53 23.27
C HIS A 90 2.17 9.60 21.76
N THR A 91 1.88 10.76 21.21
CA THR A 91 2.08 11.06 19.80
C THR A 91 3.07 12.20 19.69
N MET A 92 4.02 12.07 18.78
CA MET A 92 4.83 13.21 18.38
C MET A 92 4.21 13.83 17.15
N VAL A 93 4.03 15.14 17.20
CA VAL A 93 3.57 15.96 16.09
C VAL A 93 4.67 16.96 15.80
N ALA A 94 5.11 17.06 14.56
CA ALA A 94 6.02 18.12 14.16
C ALA A 94 5.49 18.85 12.94
N ALA A 95 5.79 20.15 12.86
CA ALA A 95 5.41 20.98 11.74
C ALA A 95 6.64 21.68 11.17
N ALA A 96 6.70 21.78 9.84
CA ALA A 96 7.76 22.49 9.14
C ALA A 96 7.20 23.20 7.90
N ASP A 97 7.72 24.39 7.59
CA ASP A 97 7.31 25.11 6.38
C ASP A 97 7.72 24.37 5.11
N ARG A 98 8.88 23.70 5.17
CA ARG A 98 9.45 22.97 4.03
C ARG A 98 10.33 21.81 4.48
N LEU A 99 10.27 20.67 3.79
CA LEU A 99 11.05 19.46 4.12
C LEU A 99 11.45 18.71 2.85
N ASN A 100 12.70 18.25 2.76
CA ASN A 100 13.12 17.32 1.70
C ASN A 100 12.89 15.86 2.16
N VAL A 101 12.11 15.10 1.37
CA VAL A 101 11.70 13.75 1.76
C VAL A 101 12.90 12.80 1.85
N TYR A 102 13.81 12.86 0.87
CA TYR A 102 14.97 11.97 0.83
C TYR A 102 15.93 12.22 2.00
N GLU A 103 16.21 13.47 2.35
CA GLU A 103 17.10 13.82 3.47
C GLU A 103 16.57 13.31 4.82
N VAL A 104 15.27 13.46 5.05
CA VAL A 104 14.62 12.99 6.29
C VAL A 104 14.52 11.47 6.32
N ALA A 105 14.04 10.86 5.23
CA ALA A 105 13.93 9.42 5.15
C ALA A 105 15.28 8.73 5.31
N SER A 106 16.35 9.32 4.77
CA SER A 106 17.73 8.82 4.89
C SER A 106 18.31 8.92 6.31
N GLY A 107 17.78 9.82 7.16
CA GLY A 107 18.15 9.89 8.57
C GLY A 107 17.42 8.85 9.42
N LEU A 108 16.19 8.51 9.03
CA LEU A 108 15.30 7.59 9.76
C LEU A 108 15.35 6.14 9.24
N SER A 109 15.95 5.91 8.08
CA SER A 109 16.01 4.62 7.39
C SER A 109 17.33 4.48 6.63
N GLU A 110 17.71 3.25 6.29
CA GLU A 110 18.93 2.98 5.51
C GLU A 110 18.80 3.56 4.08
N LYS A 111 19.71 4.48 3.71
CA LYS A 111 19.75 5.12 2.37
C LYS A 111 19.54 4.15 1.21
N LYS A 112 20.29 3.04 1.21
CA LYS A 112 20.21 2.01 0.14
C LYS A 112 18.83 1.38 0.04
N SER A 113 18.10 1.24 1.15
CA SER A 113 16.76 0.65 1.14
C SER A 113 15.78 1.57 0.40
N ILE A 114 15.89 2.89 0.57
CA ILE A 114 15.03 3.90 -0.05
C ILE A 114 15.14 3.89 -1.58
N GLU A 115 16.35 3.69 -2.09
CA GLU A 115 16.65 3.72 -3.53
C GLU A 115 15.98 2.59 -4.33
N HIS A 116 15.48 1.55 -3.65
CA HIS A 116 14.82 0.40 -4.26
C HIS A 116 13.28 0.43 -4.12
N ALA A 117 12.69 1.58 -3.77
CA ALA A 117 11.24 1.70 -3.58
C ALA A 117 10.43 1.61 -4.89
N GLY A 118 11.08 1.66 -6.06
CA GLY A 118 10.43 1.70 -7.38
C GLY A 118 10.20 3.12 -7.93
N MET A 119 10.55 4.14 -7.15
CA MET A 119 10.60 5.53 -7.59
C MET A 119 11.99 5.88 -8.13
N ASN A 120 12.08 6.76 -9.13
CA ASN A 120 13.33 7.32 -9.60
C ASN A 120 14.01 8.09 -8.46
N VAL A 121 15.28 7.76 -8.21
CA VAL A 121 16.03 8.28 -7.06
C VAL A 121 16.31 9.77 -7.17
N ASP A 122 16.56 10.28 -8.37
CA ASP A 122 16.84 11.71 -8.56
C ASP A 122 15.57 12.53 -8.35
N THR A 123 14.43 12.05 -8.86
CA THR A 123 13.12 12.62 -8.55
C THR A 123 12.81 12.60 -7.05
N LEU A 124 13.16 11.52 -6.34
CA LEU A 124 12.97 11.44 -4.88
C LEU A 124 13.88 12.41 -4.12
N LYS A 125 15.12 12.63 -4.57
CA LYS A 125 16.03 13.63 -4.01
C LYS A 125 15.52 15.06 -4.21
N GLU A 126 14.81 15.32 -5.30
CA GLU A 126 14.19 16.62 -5.56
C GLU A 126 12.89 16.84 -4.78
N LEU A 127 12.21 15.75 -4.36
CA LEU A 127 10.90 15.81 -3.72
C LEU A 127 10.95 16.58 -2.40
N THR A 128 10.39 17.79 -2.43
CA THR A 128 10.28 18.69 -1.30
C THR A 128 8.81 18.90 -0.96
N LEU A 129 8.45 18.88 0.31
CA LEU A 129 7.09 19.16 0.78
C LEU A 129 7.01 20.57 1.37
N LYS A 130 5.84 21.21 1.27
CA LYS A 130 5.44 22.41 2.01
C LYS A 130 4.30 22.09 2.97
N ASN A 131 4.05 23.00 3.93
CA ASN A 131 2.96 22.87 4.91
C ASN A 131 3.00 21.49 5.60
N VAL A 132 4.20 21.13 6.06
CA VAL A 132 4.50 19.75 6.40
C VAL A 132 4.03 19.45 7.80
N GLU A 133 3.26 18.38 7.92
CA GLU A 133 2.85 17.79 9.19
C GLU A 133 3.48 16.41 9.33
N MET A 134 4.02 16.13 10.51
CA MET A 134 4.67 14.87 10.82
C MET A 134 4.04 14.26 12.06
N TYR A 135 3.84 12.96 12.02
CA TYR A 135 3.21 12.21 13.09
C TYR A 135 3.97 10.93 13.36
N SER A 136 4.19 10.60 14.62
CA SER A 136 4.73 9.29 14.96
C SER A 136 4.00 8.61 16.10
N VAL A 137 3.88 7.29 15.97
CA VAL A 137 3.37 6.38 17.00
C VAL A 137 4.48 5.43 17.38
N PHE A 138 4.73 5.34 18.67
CA PHE A 138 5.81 4.56 19.25
C PHE A 138 5.28 3.29 19.91
N LYS A 139 6.05 2.20 19.80
CA LYS A 139 5.84 0.94 20.54
C LYS A 139 7.10 0.45 21.26
N GLY A 140 8.18 1.24 21.20
CA GLY A 140 9.50 0.97 21.77
C GLY A 140 10.56 1.86 21.13
N ASN A 141 11.82 1.75 21.58
CA ASN A 141 12.91 2.62 21.09
C ASN A 141 13.22 2.45 19.59
N ASP A 142 13.10 1.22 19.06
CA ASP A 142 13.34 0.87 17.65
C ASP A 142 12.07 0.35 16.94
N ASP A 143 10.89 0.51 17.56
CA ASP A 143 9.60 0.15 16.96
C ASP A 143 8.73 1.41 16.84
N TYR A 144 8.69 1.95 15.62
CA TYR A 144 7.90 3.14 15.33
C TYR A 144 7.32 3.14 13.93
N VAL A 145 6.23 3.88 13.80
CA VAL A 145 5.67 4.33 12.52
C VAL A 145 5.78 5.85 12.52
N PHE A 146 6.46 6.38 11.51
CA PHE A 146 6.63 7.81 11.27
C PHE A 146 5.95 8.16 9.95
N MET A 147 5.08 9.16 9.99
CA MET A 147 4.31 9.65 8.85
C MET A 147 4.68 11.11 8.60
N ILE A 148 4.85 11.47 7.34
CA ILE A 148 5.03 12.84 6.87
C ILE A 148 3.92 13.12 5.87
N SER A 149 3.25 14.25 6.00
CA SER A 149 2.21 14.70 5.08
C SER A 149 2.50 16.14 4.68
N GLY A 150 2.21 16.52 3.44
CA GLY A 150 2.31 17.90 3.00
C GLY A 150 2.17 18.07 1.50
N ASP A 151 2.23 19.33 1.05
CA ASP A 151 2.04 19.70 -0.34
C ASP A 151 3.33 19.45 -1.14
N PRO A 152 3.33 18.55 -2.14
CA PRO A 152 4.53 18.23 -2.89
C PRO A 152 4.93 19.34 -3.86
N LEU A 153 6.20 19.72 -3.81
CA LEU A 153 6.90 20.53 -4.79
C LEU A 153 7.76 19.62 -5.64
N LEU A 154 7.22 19.24 -6.79
CA LEU A 154 7.94 18.45 -7.77
C LEU A 154 7.77 19.06 -9.15
N THR A 155 8.88 19.51 -9.74
CA THR A 155 8.91 20.20 -11.03
C THR A 155 8.22 19.37 -12.11
N ASP A 156 7.43 20.04 -12.95
CA ASP A 156 6.69 19.49 -14.10
C ASP A 156 5.59 18.48 -13.77
N THR A 157 5.15 18.43 -12.51
CA THR A 157 4.01 17.61 -12.08
C THR A 157 2.96 18.45 -11.33
N HIS A 158 1.70 18.02 -11.37
CA HIS A 158 0.59 18.60 -10.60
C HIS A 158 0.18 17.68 -9.45
N SER A 159 1.17 17.16 -8.72
CA SER A 159 0.90 16.43 -7.48
C SER A 159 0.24 17.36 -6.46
N SER A 160 -0.89 16.97 -5.90
CA SER A 160 -1.67 17.78 -4.95
C SER A 160 -1.41 17.40 -3.49
N ASP A 161 -1.08 16.14 -3.23
CA ASP A 161 -0.82 15.64 -1.87
C ASP A 161 0.34 14.63 -1.88
N CYS A 162 1.12 14.63 -0.80
CA CYS A 162 2.15 13.64 -0.57
C CYS A 162 2.12 13.13 0.86
N LYS A 163 2.17 11.81 0.97
CA LYS A 163 2.32 11.10 2.24
C LYS A 163 3.53 10.19 2.18
N VAL A 164 4.32 10.19 3.25
CA VAL A 164 5.49 9.33 3.40
C VAL A 164 5.33 8.52 4.67
N PHE A 165 5.56 7.22 4.60
CA PHE A 165 5.55 6.31 5.73
C PHE A 165 6.92 5.68 5.91
N ILE A 166 7.39 5.69 7.15
CA ILE A 166 8.61 5.02 7.57
C ILE A 166 8.24 4.13 8.75
N ARG A 167 8.35 2.82 8.57
CA ARG A 167 8.15 1.84 9.63
C ARG A 167 9.46 1.17 9.96
N LYS A 168 9.91 1.33 11.21
CA LYS A 168 11.05 0.60 11.76
C LYS A 168 10.56 -0.38 12.79
N MET A 169 11.08 -1.61 12.73
CA MET A 169 10.79 -2.66 13.71
C MET A 169 12.12 -3.29 14.15
N PRO A 170 12.26 -3.70 15.42
CA PRO A 170 13.47 -4.32 15.93
C PRO A 170 13.87 -5.56 15.12
N GLY A 171 15.14 -5.63 14.71
CA GLY A 171 15.69 -6.76 13.95
C GLY A 171 15.14 -6.93 12.52
N LYS A 172 14.39 -5.95 12.00
CA LYS A 172 13.85 -5.98 10.63
C LYS A 172 14.33 -4.76 9.85
N LYS A 173 14.40 -4.91 8.52
CA LYS A 173 14.65 -3.79 7.61
C LYS A 173 13.50 -2.78 7.71
N SER A 174 13.85 -1.50 7.74
CA SER A 174 12.88 -0.42 7.68
C SER A 174 12.09 -0.46 6.37
N VAL A 175 10.78 -0.27 6.46
CA VAL A 175 9.91 -0.10 5.29
C VAL A 175 9.72 1.39 5.06
N PHE A 176 10.01 1.84 3.84
CA PHE A 176 9.79 3.20 3.37
C PHE A 176 8.75 3.15 2.26
N SER A 177 7.74 4.01 2.36
CA SER A 177 6.72 4.17 1.35
C SER A 177 6.49 5.65 1.07
N VAL A 178 6.43 6.03 -0.20
CA VAL A 178 6.03 7.37 -0.65
C VAL A 178 4.78 7.24 -1.49
N LEU A 179 3.80 8.09 -1.20
CA LEU A 179 2.53 8.15 -1.87
C LEU A 179 2.31 9.56 -2.38
N LEU A 180 1.88 9.67 -3.63
CA LEU A 180 1.60 10.93 -4.31
C LEU A 180 0.22 10.84 -4.95
N GLU A 181 -0.61 11.86 -4.71
CA GLU A 181 -1.85 12.07 -5.45
C GLU A 181 -1.66 13.18 -6.49
N PHE A 182 -2.27 12.98 -7.65
CA PHE A 182 -2.24 13.93 -8.75
C PHE A 182 -3.67 14.31 -9.10
N GLU A 183 -3.90 15.61 -9.24
CA GLU A 183 -5.18 16.15 -9.67
C GLU A 183 -5.07 16.67 -11.10
N HIS A 184 -5.95 16.18 -11.96
CA HIS A 184 -6.06 16.65 -13.35
C HIS A 184 -4.71 16.70 -14.09
N ASP A 185 -3.82 15.71 -13.85
CA ASP A 185 -2.52 15.64 -14.50
C ASP A 185 -2.47 14.53 -15.55
N LEU A 186 -1.42 14.52 -16.38
CA LEU A 186 -1.21 13.53 -17.42
C LEU A 186 -0.33 12.38 -16.89
N PRO A 187 -0.88 11.17 -16.64
CA PRO A 187 -0.12 10.06 -16.05
C PRO A 187 1.13 9.70 -16.85
N SER A 188 1.02 9.65 -18.18
CA SER A 188 2.14 9.28 -19.05
C SER A 188 3.34 10.22 -18.91
N ARG A 189 3.12 11.49 -18.59
CA ARG A 189 4.21 12.47 -18.38
C ARG A 189 4.79 12.32 -16.98
N ALA A 190 3.95 12.31 -15.95
CA ALA A 190 4.40 12.23 -14.57
C ALA A 190 5.15 10.90 -14.29
N LEU A 191 4.61 9.78 -14.77
CA LEU A 191 5.19 8.46 -14.52
C LEU A 191 6.57 8.28 -15.17
N LEU A 192 6.84 8.89 -16.33
CA LEU A 192 8.16 8.89 -16.96
C LEU A 192 9.26 9.48 -16.06
N LYS A 193 8.90 10.43 -15.19
CA LYS A 193 9.82 11.02 -14.22
C LYS A 193 9.85 10.24 -12.90
N LEU A 194 8.70 9.69 -12.49
CA LEU A 194 8.54 9.08 -11.17
C LEU A 194 9.03 7.65 -11.08
N VAL A 195 8.87 6.82 -12.11
CA VAL A 195 9.20 5.38 -12.03
C VAL A 195 10.70 5.17 -12.18
N SER A 196 11.28 4.22 -11.45
CA SER A 196 12.72 3.95 -11.49
C SER A 196 13.17 3.39 -12.85
N ASP A 197 14.41 3.70 -13.22
CA ASP A 197 15.00 3.26 -14.49
C ASP A 197 15.01 1.73 -14.64
N ASP A 198 15.19 1.00 -13.54
CA ASP A 198 15.21 -0.47 -13.56
C ASP A 198 13.84 -1.05 -13.88
N LEU A 199 12.75 -0.46 -13.34
CA LEU A 199 11.40 -0.87 -13.72
C LEU A 199 11.10 -0.44 -15.17
N PHE A 200 11.60 0.71 -15.61
CA PHE A 200 11.45 1.17 -16.99
C PHE A 200 12.19 0.32 -18.03
N LYS A 201 13.26 -0.38 -17.65
CA LYS A 201 13.95 -1.31 -18.56
C LYS A 201 13.10 -2.53 -18.92
N ILE A 202 12.09 -2.86 -18.11
CA ILE A 202 11.19 -3.97 -18.38
C ILE A 202 10.26 -3.60 -19.56
N PRO A 203 10.32 -4.29 -20.72
CA PRO A 203 9.60 -3.87 -21.92
C PRO A 203 8.10 -3.72 -21.70
N PHE A 204 7.48 -4.64 -20.94
CA PHE A 204 6.07 -4.58 -20.58
C PHE A 204 5.73 -3.31 -19.79
N ILE A 205 6.54 -2.95 -18.79
CA ILE A 205 6.34 -1.75 -17.95
C ILE A 205 6.55 -0.47 -18.75
N ASN A 206 7.60 -0.43 -19.59
CA ASN A 206 7.83 0.69 -20.50
C ASN A 206 6.65 0.87 -21.46
N HIS A 207 6.17 -0.22 -22.06
CA HIS A 207 5.00 -0.17 -22.94
C HIS A 207 3.79 0.38 -22.18
N LEU A 208 3.49 -0.22 -21.02
CA LEU A 208 2.43 0.20 -20.12
C LEU A 208 2.48 1.70 -19.87
N ILE A 209 3.62 2.25 -19.43
CA ILE A 209 3.75 3.66 -19.04
C ILE A 209 3.89 4.63 -20.22
N ALA A 210 4.79 4.36 -21.16
CA ALA A 210 5.27 5.33 -22.14
C ALA A 210 4.52 5.29 -23.48
N LYS A 211 3.93 4.13 -23.85
CA LYS A 211 3.46 3.90 -25.23
C LYS A 211 2.03 3.39 -25.36
N THR A 212 1.35 3.00 -24.29
CA THR A 212 0.05 2.34 -24.42
C THR A 212 -1.15 3.28 -24.50
N ARG A 213 -2.18 2.78 -25.18
CA ARG A 213 -3.58 3.26 -25.11
C ARG A 213 -4.27 2.89 -23.79
N VAL A 214 -3.60 2.12 -22.91
CA VAL A 214 -4.14 1.55 -21.67
C VAL A 214 -4.19 2.62 -20.58
N PHE A 215 -3.16 3.47 -20.48
CA PHE A 215 -3.26 4.71 -19.71
C PHE A 215 -3.90 5.82 -20.53
N ARG A 216 -4.78 6.58 -19.88
CA ARG A 216 -5.40 7.74 -20.49
C ARG A 216 -4.32 8.74 -20.92
N LYS A 217 -4.36 9.12 -22.21
CA LYS A 217 -3.65 10.29 -22.76
C LYS A 217 -4.30 11.61 -22.37
N THR A 218 -5.38 11.57 -21.59
CA THR A 218 -6.10 12.73 -21.10
C THR A 218 -5.78 12.94 -19.64
N ARG A 219 -5.79 14.20 -19.22
CA ARG A 219 -5.66 14.58 -17.81
C ARG A 219 -6.70 13.87 -16.95
N THR A 220 -6.27 13.37 -15.80
CA THR A 220 -7.13 12.63 -14.86
C THR A 220 -6.53 12.66 -13.47
N ASN A 221 -7.32 12.27 -12.46
CA ASN A 221 -6.81 12.09 -11.11
C ASN A 221 -6.21 10.69 -10.99
N PHE A 222 -5.06 10.58 -10.36
CA PHE A 222 -4.42 9.29 -10.15
C PHE A 222 -3.50 9.28 -8.93
N GLY A 223 -3.19 8.08 -8.46
CA GLY A 223 -2.27 7.84 -7.35
C GLY A 223 -1.01 7.13 -7.81
N PHE A 224 0.11 7.46 -7.17
CA PHE A 224 1.39 6.79 -7.31
C PHE A 224 1.88 6.38 -5.92
N VAL A 225 2.29 5.13 -5.76
CA VAL A 225 2.85 4.62 -4.51
C VAL A 225 4.11 3.82 -4.81
N ALA A 226 5.20 4.14 -4.13
CA ALA A 226 6.44 3.38 -4.20
C ALA A 226 6.80 2.91 -2.79
N SER A 227 7.06 1.62 -2.60
CA SER A 227 7.32 1.03 -1.29
C SER A 227 8.43 -0.02 -1.31
N THR A 228 9.31 0.01 -0.32
CA THR A 228 10.41 -0.96 -0.17
C THR A 228 9.96 -2.31 0.40
N GLY A 229 8.76 -2.34 0.99
CA GLY A 229 8.16 -3.52 1.62
C GLY A 229 6.65 -3.41 1.74
N ASP A 230 6.01 -4.48 2.22
CA ASP A 230 4.57 -4.49 2.47
C ASP A 230 4.26 -3.73 3.77
N VAL A 231 3.21 -2.91 3.72
CA VAL A 231 2.69 -2.20 4.89
C VAL A 231 1.23 -2.57 5.08
N ASP A 232 0.94 -3.32 6.14
CA ASP A 232 -0.41 -3.71 6.54
C ASP A 232 -0.97 -2.86 7.66
N LYS A 233 -2.31 -2.77 7.71
CA LYS A 233 -3.07 -2.16 8.81
C LYS A 233 -2.65 -0.72 9.09
N LEU A 234 -2.39 0.05 8.04
CA LEU A 234 -2.25 1.50 8.18
C LEU A 234 -3.55 2.06 8.80
N PRO A 235 -3.45 3.00 9.76
CA PRO A 235 -4.65 3.62 10.32
C PRO A 235 -5.45 4.22 9.17
N LEU A 236 -6.72 3.83 9.01
CA LEU A 236 -7.55 4.24 7.86
C LEU A 236 -7.65 5.77 7.69
N LYS A 237 -7.51 6.53 8.79
CA LYS A 237 -7.48 8.01 8.78
C LYS A 237 -6.18 8.59 8.22
N SER A 238 -5.11 7.81 8.13
CA SER A 238 -3.78 8.26 7.70
C SER A 238 -3.71 8.57 6.21
N PHE A 239 -4.67 8.11 5.40
CA PHE A 239 -4.69 8.42 3.96
C PHE A 239 -5.47 9.68 3.60
N GLY A 240 -6.19 10.30 4.55
CA GLY A 240 -7.07 11.43 4.24
C GLY A 240 -8.26 11.03 3.36
N GLU A 241 -8.75 11.97 2.56
CA GLU A 241 -9.68 11.73 1.45
C GLU A 241 -8.87 11.64 0.15
N GLY A 242 -9.32 10.86 -0.84
CA GLY A 242 -8.62 10.74 -2.12
C GLY A 242 -8.55 9.32 -2.68
N ILE A 243 -7.90 9.18 -3.83
CA ILE A 243 -7.84 7.89 -4.55
C ILE A 243 -7.00 6.85 -3.78
N LEU A 244 -5.96 7.29 -3.05
CA LEU A 244 -5.15 6.40 -2.23
C LEU A 244 -5.96 5.84 -1.06
N ALA A 245 -6.75 6.69 -0.40
CA ALA A 245 -7.60 6.29 0.72
C ALA A 245 -8.67 5.28 0.29
N ASP A 246 -9.31 5.53 -0.86
CA ASP A 246 -10.37 4.69 -1.40
C ASP A 246 -9.87 3.29 -1.79
N GLU A 247 -8.72 3.22 -2.46
CA GLU A 247 -8.28 2.00 -3.15
C GLU A 247 -7.26 1.18 -2.33
N LEU A 248 -6.39 1.80 -1.55
CA LEU A 248 -5.39 1.07 -0.76
C LEU A 248 -5.99 0.53 0.54
N GLN A 249 -7.08 1.14 1.03
CA GLN A 249 -7.75 0.86 2.31
C GLN A 249 -6.78 0.95 3.50
N SER A 250 -5.92 -0.06 3.69
CA SER A 250 -4.91 -0.13 4.74
C SER A 250 -3.66 -0.94 4.34
N HIS A 251 -3.51 -1.32 3.08
CA HIS A 251 -2.40 -2.13 2.59
C HIS A 251 -1.64 -1.42 1.47
N ILE A 252 -0.33 -1.29 1.64
CA ILE A 252 0.60 -0.89 0.59
C ILE A 252 1.44 -2.10 0.24
N SER A 253 1.38 -2.53 -1.01
CA SER A 253 2.23 -3.61 -1.50
C SER A 253 3.65 -3.12 -1.76
N LYS A 254 4.63 -4.00 -1.55
CA LYS A 254 6.01 -3.78 -1.97
C LYS A 254 6.09 -3.51 -3.48
N GLY A 255 6.98 -2.59 -3.87
CA GLY A 255 7.22 -2.19 -5.25
C GLY A 255 6.43 -0.93 -5.60
N LEU A 256 6.00 -0.85 -6.85
CA LEU A 256 5.25 0.28 -7.37
C LEU A 256 3.77 -0.07 -7.44
N THR A 257 2.89 0.76 -6.89
CA THR A 257 1.45 0.67 -7.08
C THR A 257 0.94 1.93 -7.78
N LEU A 258 0.24 1.75 -8.90
CA LEU A 258 -0.38 2.82 -9.67
C LEU A 258 -1.89 2.74 -9.52
N LEU A 259 -2.53 3.82 -9.09
CA LEU A 259 -3.98 3.89 -8.96
C LEU A 259 -4.54 4.75 -10.09
N LEU A 260 -5.03 4.11 -11.13
CA LEU A 260 -5.43 4.79 -12.36
C LEU A 260 -6.82 4.30 -12.81
N PRO A 261 -7.59 5.15 -13.50
CA PRO A 261 -8.74 4.68 -14.26
C PRO A 261 -8.25 3.94 -15.50
N PHE A 262 -8.42 2.61 -15.52
CA PHE A 262 -8.09 1.72 -16.63
C PHE A 262 -9.28 1.53 -17.57
N ARG A 263 -9.01 1.44 -18.86
CA ARG A 263 -10.01 0.98 -19.82
C ARG A 263 -9.83 -0.52 -20.06
N LEU A 264 -10.73 -1.32 -19.51
CA LEU A 264 -10.86 -2.74 -19.84
C LEU A 264 -11.98 -2.85 -20.87
N GLY A 265 -11.67 -2.99 -22.15
CA GLY A 265 -12.69 -3.16 -23.21
C GLY A 265 -12.68 -2.11 -24.32
N SER A 266 -13.84 -1.86 -24.95
CA SER A 266 -14.00 -0.93 -26.08
C SER A 266 -13.98 0.54 -25.64
N GLU A 267 -13.71 1.46 -26.57
CA GLU A 267 -13.52 2.89 -26.29
C GLU A 267 -14.73 3.58 -25.62
N ASP A 268 -15.93 3.04 -25.84
CA ASP A 268 -17.20 3.58 -25.33
C ASP A 268 -17.52 3.18 -23.88
N GLN A 269 -16.75 2.25 -23.29
CA GLN A 269 -17.01 1.80 -21.91
C GLN A 269 -16.42 2.76 -20.87
N LYS A 270 -17.15 2.93 -19.77
CA LYS A 270 -16.69 3.69 -18.60
C LYS A 270 -15.37 3.06 -18.10
N PRO A 271 -14.33 3.85 -17.83
CA PRO A 271 -13.10 3.33 -17.23
C PRO A 271 -13.40 2.72 -15.87
N VAL A 272 -12.69 1.63 -15.59
CA VAL A 272 -12.69 0.91 -14.33
C VAL A 272 -11.51 1.40 -13.49
N LYS A 273 -11.74 1.70 -12.21
CA LYS A 273 -10.62 1.96 -11.29
C LYS A 273 -9.85 0.66 -11.02
N VAL A 274 -8.55 0.67 -11.36
CA VAL A 274 -7.66 -0.49 -11.15
C VAL A 274 -6.38 -0.02 -10.48
N ALA A 275 -5.99 -0.75 -9.43
CA ALA A 275 -4.67 -0.66 -8.83
C ALA A 275 -3.72 -1.60 -9.56
N VAL A 276 -2.62 -1.07 -10.09
CA VAL A 276 -1.58 -1.86 -10.75
C VAL A 276 -0.35 -1.93 -9.87
N VAL A 277 -0.13 -3.11 -9.30
CA VAL A 277 0.97 -3.43 -8.42
C VAL A 277 2.07 -4.09 -9.24
N VAL A 278 3.15 -3.36 -9.48
CA VAL A 278 4.36 -3.80 -10.15
C VAL A 278 5.38 -4.22 -9.09
N ASN A 279 5.57 -5.53 -8.95
CA ASN A 279 6.57 -6.12 -8.07
C ASN A 279 7.21 -7.31 -8.81
N PRO A 280 8.22 -7.05 -9.66
CA PRO A 280 8.81 -8.06 -10.52
C PRO A 280 9.17 -9.36 -9.77
N PRO A 281 8.93 -10.53 -10.40
CA PRO A 281 8.52 -10.69 -11.80
C PRO A 281 7.01 -10.55 -12.06
N LEU A 282 6.21 -10.19 -11.05
CA LEU A 282 4.75 -10.19 -11.16
C LEU A 282 4.19 -8.76 -11.23
N VAL A 283 3.29 -8.53 -12.19
CA VAL A 283 2.46 -7.33 -12.25
C VAL A 283 1.02 -7.73 -11.97
N LYS A 284 0.43 -7.26 -10.88
CA LYS A 284 -0.96 -7.54 -10.51
C LYS A 284 -1.85 -6.34 -10.82
N PHE A 285 -3.06 -6.61 -11.25
CA PHE A 285 -4.10 -5.64 -11.54
C PHE A 285 -5.31 -6.00 -10.68
N VAL A 286 -5.61 -5.12 -9.72
CA VAL A 286 -6.67 -5.31 -8.73
C VAL A 286 -7.77 -4.31 -9.02
N THR A 287 -8.96 -4.80 -9.32
CA THR A 287 -10.15 -3.94 -9.52
C THR A 287 -10.64 -3.43 -8.18
N SER A 288 -11.12 -2.19 -8.14
CA SER A 288 -11.80 -1.65 -6.96
C SER A 288 -12.99 -2.52 -6.56
N ARG A 289 -13.31 -2.61 -5.26
CA ARG A 289 -14.43 -3.44 -4.77
C ARG A 289 -15.80 -3.00 -5.30
N HIS A 290 -15.91 -1.73 -5.68
CA HIS A 290 -17.14 -1.15 -6.23
C HIS A 290 -17.26 -1.32 -7.74
N GLU A 291 -16.20 -1.79 -8.39
CA GLU A 291 -16.18 -2.07 -9.82
C GLU A 291 -16.48 -3.55 -10.05
N GLN A 292 -17.39 -3.84 -10.97
CA GLN A 292 -17.69 -5.20 -11.40
C GLN A 292 -17.20 -5.35 -12.83
N VAL A 293 -16.19 -6.20 -13.03
CA VAL A 293 -15.62 -6.48 -14.34
C VAL A 293 -15.78 -7.95 -14.63
N SER A 294 -16.39 -8.26 -15.76
CA SER A 294 -16.59 -9.66 -16.16
C SER A 294 -15.30 -10.30 -16.66
N VAL A 295 -15.24 -11.63 -16.56
CA VAL A 295 -14.17 -12.43 -17.17
C VAL A 295 -14.15 -12.19 -18.68
N ALA A 296 -15.30 -12.19 -19.35
CA ALA A 296 -15.39 -11.97 -20.79
C ALA A 296 -14.74 -10.64 -21.22
N GLN A 297 -15.07 -9.54 -20.52
CA GLN A 297 -14.51 -8.22 -20.79
C GLN A 297 -12.99 -8.20 -20.59
N THR A 298 -12.50 -8.83 -19.53
CA THR A 298 -11.06 -8.87 -19.19
C THR A 298 -10.27 -9.66 -20.21
N LEU A 299 -10.70 -10.89 -20.55
CA LEU A 299 -9.99 -11.74 -21.52
C LEU A 299 -9.92 -11.07 -22.89
N LYS A 300 -11.02 -10.44 -23.32
CA LYS A 300 -11.08 -9.69 -24.58
C LYS A 300 -10.16 -8.47 -24.58
N ALA A 301 -10.01 -7.78 -23.44
CA ALA A 301 -9.13 -6.63 -23.33
C ALA A 301 -7.64 -7.03 -23.36
N LEU A 302 -7.29 -8.17 -22.74
CA LEU A 302 -5.90 -8.62 -22.66
C LEU A 302 -5.42 -9.34 -23.92
N SER A 303 -6.28 -10.12 -24.58
CA SER A 303 -5.96 -10.79 -25.84
C SER A 303 -7.22 -10.89 -26.72
N PRO A 304 -7.53 -9.85 -27.52
CA PRO A 304 -8.79 -9.74 -28.26
C PRO A 304 -9.04 -10.86 -29.27
N SER A 305 -7.97 -11.44 -29.83
CA SER A 305 -8.04 -12.51 -30.82
C SER A 305 -7.92 -13.90 -30.22
N ALA A 306 -7.58 -14.02 -28.93
CA ALA A 306 -7.39 -15.32 -28.30
C ALA A 306 -8.73 -16.01 -28.06
N ARG A 307 -8.78 -17.30 -28.39
CA ARG A 307 -9.94 -18.15 -28.10
C ARG A 307 -9.74 -18.84 -26.76
N ILE A 308 -10.83 -19.09 -26.06
CA ILE A 308 -10.80 -19.96 -24.89
C ILE A 308 -10.81 -21.39 -25.41
N ARG A 309 -9.84 -22.22 -25.02
CA ARG A 309 -9.70 -23.59 -25.54
C ARG A 309 -11.02 -24.34 -25.40
N VAL A 310 -11.40 -24.62 -24.16
CA VAL A 310 -12.58 -25.41 -23.84
C VAL A 310 -12.99 -25.12 -22.39
N LEU A 311 -14.28 -24.87 -22.16
CA LEU A 311 -14.89 -24.75 -20.82
C LEU A 311 -15.63 -26.02 -20.39
N PRO A 312 -15.75 -26.30 -19.07
CA PRO A 312 -16.61 -27.35 -18.54
C PRO A 312 -18.05 -27.21 -19.04
N HIS A 313 -18.74 -28.33 -19.20
CA HIS A 313 -20.17 -28.27 -19.53
C HIS A 313 -20.92 -27.60 -18.37
N GLY A 314 -21.95 -26.81 -18.69
CA GLY A 314 -22.70 -26.04 -17.69
C GLY A 314 -21.96 -24.87 -17.04
N PHE A 315 -20.67 -24.61 -17.38
CA PHE A 315 -19.97 -23.44 -16.86
C PHE A 315 -20.74 -22.16 -17.21
N PRO A 316 -20.93 -21.21 -16.26
CA PRO A 316 -21.70 -20.00 -16.52
C PRO A 316 -21.15 -19.17 -17.67
N GLU A 317 -21.99 -18.31 -18.23
CA GLU A 317 -21.52 -17.34 -19.22
C GLU A 317 -20.43 -16.45 -18.62
N LEU A 318 -19.33 -16.25 -19.35
CA LEU A 318 -18.19 -15.47 -18.85
C LEU A 318 -18.51 -13.99 -18.60
N SER A 319 -19.61 -13.50 -19.18
CA SER A 319 -20.17 -12.16 -18.95
C SER A 319 -20.83 -12.04 -17.57
N SER A 320 -21.33 -13.13 -16.99
CA SER A 320 -21.95 -13.13 -15.65
C SER A 320 -20.95 -13.41 -14.52
N VAL A 321 -19.75 -13.90 -14.85
CA VAL A 321 -18.69 -14.16 -13.87
C VAL A 321 -17.78 -12.95 -13.75
N ASN A 322 -17.67 -12.40 -12.53
CA ASN A 322 -16.77 -11.28 -12.25
C ASN A 322 -15.36 -11.75 -11.86
N ILE A 323 -14.36 -10.97 -12.27
CA ILE A 323 -12.97 -11.19 -11.88
C ILE A 323 -12.71 -10.67 -10.46
N ASN A 324 -11.78 -11.31 -9.77
CA ASN A 324 -11.23 -10.81 -8.51
C ASN A 324 -10.01 -9.91 -8.79
N HIS A 325 -9.12 -10.40 -9.64
CA HIS A 325 -7.92 -9.70 -10.08
C HIS A 325 -7.34 -10.43 -11.30
N PHE A 326 -6.40 -9.80 -11.99
CA PHE A 326 -5.56 -10.47 -12.97
C PHE A 326 -4.11 -10.08 -12.78
N SER A 327 -3.21 -10.83 -13.40
CA SER A 327 -1.77 -10.58 -13.30
C SER A 327 -1.05 -10.94 -14.59
N TYR A 328 0.16 -10.40 -14.73
CA TYR A 328 1.10 -10.71 -15.79
C TYR A 328 2.43 -11.11 -15.15
N ASN A 329 2.90 -12.31 -15.46
CA ASN A 329 4.24 -12.76 -15.10
C ASN A 329 5.20 -12.35 -16.22
N ILE A 330 6.18 -11.51 -15.90
CA ILE A 330 7.16 -10.96 -16.85
C ILE A 330 8.06 -12.07 -17.39
N ASP A 331 8.54 -12.96 -16.54
CA ASP A 331 9.50 -14.01 -16.95
C ASP A 331 8.85 -15.07 -17.84
N GLN A 332 7.60 -15.41 -17.55
CA GLN A 332 6.82 -16.39 -18.30
C GLN A 332 6.02 -15.77 -19.44
N GLU A 333 6.02 -14.44 -19.54
CA GLU A 333 5.17 -13.65 -20.42
C GLU A 333 3.70 -14.11 -20.40
N THR A 334 3.17 -14.42 -19.22
CA THR A 334 1.87 -15.09 -19.07
C THR A 334 0.87 -14.22 -18.32
N PHE A 335 -0.27 -13.95 -18.95
CA PHE A 335 -1.44 -13.39 -18.28
C PHE A 335 -2.19 -14.46 -17.51
N THR A 336 -2.63 -14.10 -16.31
CA THR A 336 -3.47 -14.95 -15.45
C THR A 336 -4.65 -14.14 -14.93
N VAL A 337 -5.88 -14.56 -15.23
CA VAL A 337 -7.11 -13.93 -14.74
C VAL A 337 -7.75 -14.83 -13.69
N HIS A 338 -8.00 -14.28 -12.50
CA HIS A 338 -8.60 -15.00 -11.38
C HIS A 338 -10.03 -14.53 -11.18
N ALA A 339 -10.94 -15.49 -11.04
CA ALA A 339 -12.36 -15.25 -10.80
C ALA A 339 -12.90 -16.26 -9.78
N LYS A 340 -14.06 -15.94 -9.22
CA LYS A 340 -14.78 -16.86 -8.34
C LYS A 340 -16.21 -17.04 -8.85
N VAL A 341 -16.63 -18.29 -8.98
CA VAL A 341 -17.98 -18.68 -9.39
C VAL A 341 -18.73 -19.17 -8.16
N PRO A 342 -19.60 -18.33 -7.55
CA PRO A 342 -20.32 -18.70 -6.34
C PRO A 342 -21.47 -19.68 -6.61
N GLU A 343 -21.99 -19.68 -7.83
CA GLU A 343 -23.13 -20.50 -8.25
C GLU A 343 -22.73 -21.96 -8.48
N THR A 344 -23.68 -22.86 -8.24
CA THR A 344 -23.51 -24.29 -8.55
C THR A 344 -23.81 -24.55 -10.01
N PHE A 345 -22.94 -25.29 -10.70
CA PHE A 345 -23.15 -25.68 -12.09
C PHE A 345 -22.87 -27.16 -12.35
N ALA A 346 -23.58 -27.73 -13.33
CA ALA A 346 -23.52 -29.14 -13.68
C ALA A 346 -22.40 -29.43 -14.67
N VAL A 347 -21.22 -29.79 -14.16
CA VAL A 347 -20.05 -30.18 -14.97
C VAL A 347 -20.33 -31.44 -15.78
N ILE A 348 -21.06 -32.40 -15.19
CA ILE A 348 -21.58 -33.59 -15.87
C ILE A 348 -23.08 -33.68 -15.54
N PRO A 349 -23.98 -33.42 -16.49
CA PRO A 349 -25.42 -33.41 -16.23
C PRO A 349 -25.90 -34.69 -15.55
N GLY A 350 -26.63 -34.54 -14.45
CA GLY A 350 -27.17 -35.65 -13.68
C GLY A 350 -26.17 -36.45 -12.84
N MET A 351 -24.86 -36.11 -12.89
CA MET A 351 -23.82 -36.86 -12.17
C MET A 351 -22.94 -36.00 -11.27
N LEU A 352 -22.52 -34.81 -11.73
CA LEU A 352 -21.54 -33.99 -11.02
C LEU A 352 -21.87 -32.50 -11.10
N ASN A 353 -22.21 -31.94 -9.94
CA ASN A 353 -22.39 -30.51 -9.74
C ASN A 353 -21.21 -29.96 -8.94
N VAL A 354 -20.69 -28.80 -9.33
CA VAL A 354 -19.59 -28.13 -8.63
C VAL A 354 -20.05 -26.75 -8.19
N SER A 355 -19.72 -26.38 -6.95
CA SER A 355 -20.06 -25.11 -6.33
C SER A 355 -18.83 -24.45 -5.71
N ASP A 356 -18.93 -23.14 -5.44
CA ASP A 356 -17.87 -22.32 -4.80
C ASP A 356 -16.52 -22.52 -5.50
N THR A 357 -16.50 -22.27 -6.82
CA THR A 357 -15.37 -22.62 -7.68
C THR A 357 -14.45 -21.42 -7.87
N ASP A 358 -13.20 -21.54 -7.43
CA ASP A 358 -12.13 -20.62 -7.79
C ASP A 358 -11.62 -20.99 -9.19
N VAL A 359 -11.56 -20.00 -10.08
CA VAL A 359 -11.23 -20.21 -11.50
C VAL A 359 -10.04 -19.35 -11.89
N THR A 360 -9.15 -19.94 -12.67
CA THR A 360 -7.99 -19.28 -13.25
C THR A 360 -7.97 -19.49 -14.77
N PHE A 361 -7.85 -18.40 -15.52
CA PHE A 361 -7.58 -18.42 -16.95
C PHE A 361 -6.14 -18.01 -17.20
N ARG A 362 -5.37 -18.79 -17.98
CA ARG A 362 -3.98 -18.43 -18.32
C ARG A 362 -3.75 -18.35 -19.82
N HIS A 363 -3.02 -17.32 -20.25
CA HIS A 363 -2.62 -17.13 -21.64
C HIS A 363 -1.18 -16.64 -21.70
N ARG A 364 -0.33 -17.37 -22.44
CA ARG A 364 1.06 -16.99 -22.70
C ARG A 364 1.11 -16.09 -23.94
N VAL A 365 1.73 -14.93 -23.81
CA VAL A 365 1.97 -14.02 -24.93
C VAL A 365 2.89 -14.74 -25.94
N GLY A 366 2.50 -14.72 -27.21
CA GLY A 366 3.22 -15.44 -28.27
C GLY A 366 2.93 -16.96 -28.33
N ASP A 367 1.93 -17.46 -27.60
CA ASP A 367 1.40 -18.82 -27.81
C ASP A 367 0.96 -19.00 -29.28
N GLU A 368 1.48 -20.03 -29.96
CA GLU A 368 1.20 -20.32 -31.37
C GLU A 368 -0.30 -20.52 -31.63
N PHE A 369 -0.99 -21.15 -30.68
CA PHE A 369 -2.43 -21.39 -30.76
C PHE A 369 -3.26 -20.18 -30.36
N ASN A 370 -2.62 -19.18 -29.72
CA ASN A 370 -3.23 -17.98 -29.18
C ASN A 370 -4.48 -18.30 -28.33
N THR A 371 -4.29 -19.11 -27.29
CA THR A 371 -5.43 -19.60 -26.49
C THR A 371 -5.37 -19.27 -25.00
N TRP A 372 -6.55 -19.14 -24.40
CA TRP A 372 -6.73 -19.15 -22.95
C TRP A 372 -6.98 -20.57 -22.46
N SER A 373 -6.14 -21.02 -21.53
CA SER A 373 -6.34 -22.23 -20.73
C SER A 373 -7.22 -21.94 -19.51
N PHE A 374 -7.88 -22.99 -18.99
CA PHE A 374 -8.78 -22.92 -17.85
C PHE A 374 -8.36 -23.94 -16.79
N GLU A 375 -8.35 -23.49 -15.53
CA GLU A 375 -8.20 -24.33 -14.34
C GLU A 375 -9.22 -23.86 -13.29
N GLY A 376 -9.99 -24.79 -12.73
CA GLY A 376 -11.00 -24.51 -11.71
C GLY A 376 -10.87 -25.44 -10.51
N HIS A 377 -11.05 -24.93 -9.30
CA HIS A 377 -11.07 -25.70 -8.06
C HIS A 377 -12.34 -25.37 -7.28
N GLY A 378 -13.17 -26.38 -7.02
CA GLY A 378 -14.43 -26.19 -6.29
C GLY A 378 -14.81 -27.42 -5.49
N PHE A 379 -16.06 -27.49 -5.06
CA PHE A 379 -16.57 -28.59 -4.23
C PHE A 379 -17.77 -29.27 -4.86
N SER A 380 -17.93 -30.55 -4.58
CA SER A 380 -19.12 -31.32 -4.94
C SER A 380 -19.57 -32.19 -3.77
N GLU A 381 -20.87 -32.45 -3.67
CA GLU A 381 -21.42 -33.45 -2.76
C GLU A 381 -21.64 -34.76 -3.51
N LEU A 382 -20.88 -35.79 -3.13
CA LEU A 382 -20.95 -37.12 -3.74
C LEU A 382 -21.24 -38.13 -2.64
N GLY A 383 -22.41 -38.78 -2.70
CA GLY A 383 -22.82 -39.80 -1.73
C GLY A 383 -22.85 -39.32 -0.27
N GLY A 384 -23.17 -38.03 -0.03
CA GLY A 384 -23.20 -37.42 1.31
C GLY A 384 -21.85 -36.92 1.83
N ALA A 385 -20.78 -37.05 1.04
CA ALA A 385 -19.46 -36.51 1.37
C ALA A 385 -19.10 -35.31 0.50
N LYS A 386 -18.45 -34.29 1.09
CA LYS A 386 -17.91 -33.14 0.37
C LYS A 386 -16.54 -33.49 -0.24
N ALA A 387 -16.46 -33.47 -1.57
CA ALA A 387 -15.25 -33.75 -2.34
C ALA A 387 -14.67 -32.46 -2.96
N ASN A 388 -13.34 -32.38 -3.06
CA ASN A 388 -12.67 -31.31 -3.79
C ASN A 388 -12.53 -31.72 -5.25
N ILE A 389 -12.99 -30.85 -6.15
CA ILE A 389 -12.99 -31.10 -7.58
C ILE A 389 -12.01 -30.14 -8.24
N THR A 390 -11.13 -30.67 -9.08
CA THR A 390 -10.23 -29.89 -9.93
C THR A 390 -10.62 -30.10 -11.39
N LEU A 391 -10.92 -29.02 -12.08
CA LEU A 391 -11.32 -28.97 -13.48
C LEU A 391 -10.13 -28.42 -14.27
N LYS A 392 -9.62 -29.17 -15.24
CA LYS A 392 -8.51 -28.75 -16.10
C LYS A 392 -8.82 -28.99 -17.56
N THR A 393 -8.25 -28.13 -18.40
CA THR A 393 -8.27 -28.33 -19.84
C THR A 393 -6.85 -28.61 -20.31
N GLU A 394 -6.53 -29.86 -20.61
CA GLU A 394 -5.26 -30.30 -21.23
C GLU A 394 -5.56 -30.77 -22.66
N ASP A 395 -4.81 -30.25 -23.64
CA ASP A 395 -4.81 -30.62 -25.07
C ASP A 395 -6.10 -31.27 -25.61
N GLU A 396 -6.99 -30.41 -26.13
CA GLU A 396 -8.30 -30.73 -26.76
C GLU A 396 -9.27 -31.61 -25.94
N THR A 397 -8.84 -32.12 -24.79
CA THR A 397 -9.62 -33.01 -23.91
C THR A 397 -10.00 -32.29 -22.62
N LYS A 398 -11.27 -32.44 -22.22
CA LYS A 398 -11.74 -31.98 -20.91
C LYS A 398 -11.35 -33.03 -19.89
N VAL A 399 -10.45 -32.71 -18.96
CA VAL A 399 -10.04 -33.64 -17.90
C VAL A 399 -10.58 -33.15 -16.56
N VAL A 400 -11.42 -33.96 -15.93
CA VAL A 400 -11.94 -33.71 -14.59
C VAL A 400 -11.17 -34.59 -13.60
N PHE A 401 -10.43 -33.96 -12.70
CA PHE A 401 -9.74 -34.67 -11.62
C PHE A 401 -10.57 -34.55 -10.33
N ILE A 402 -11.02 -35.68 -9.81
CA ILE A 402 -11.71 -35.74 -8.52
C ILE A 402 -10.68 -36.20 -7.48
N THR A 403 -10.31 -35.29 -6.57
CA THR A 403 -9.35 -35.59 -5.50
C THR A 403 -10.05 -35.45 -4.16
N GLY A 404 -10.40 -36.58 -3.53
CA GLY A 404 -11.00 -36.60 -2.20
C GLY A 404 -9.98 -36.97 -1.12
N LYS A 405 -9.99 -36.25 0.00
CA LYS A 405 -9.48 -36.81 1.27
C LYS A 405 -10.68 -37.39 2.02
N PRO A 406 -10.72 -38.70 2.33
CA PRO A 406 -11.83 -39.26 3.09
C PRO A 406 -11.89 -38.58 4.46
N ARG A 407 -12.99 -37.87 4.75
CA ARG A 407 -13.35 -37.56 6.14
C ARG A 407 -13.91 -38.85 6.74
N ARG A 408 -13.19 -39.43 7.71
CA ARG A 408 -13.75 -40.49 8.55
C ARG A 408 -15.04 -39.94 9.19
N CYS A 409 -16.18 -40.49 8.80
CA CYS A 409 -17.40 -40.34 9.57
C CYS A 409 -17.13 -40.92 10.97
N ARG A 410 -17.46 -40.14 12.01
CA ARG A 410 -17.53 -40.65 13.38
C ARG A 410 -18.83 -41.42 13.54
#